data_AF-A0A963XHU9-F1
#
_entry.id   AF-A0A963XHU9-F1
#
_cell.length_a   1.000
_cell.length_b   1.000
_cell.length_c   1.000
_cell.angle_alpha   90.00
_cell.angle_beta   90.00
_cell.angle_gamma   90.00
#
_symmetry.space_group_name_H-M   'P 1'
#
loop_
_entity.id
_entity.type
_entity.pdbx_description
1 polymer ?
#
loop_
_entity_poly.entity_id
_entity_poly.type
_entity_poly.pdbx_seq_one_letter_code
_entity_poly.pdbx_strand_id
1 'polypeptide(L)'
;MSDLGAAIRARRAAQHWSQSEAAARAGMGLRTWRRMEATGQATIENLVNAAVALRCEEGLADLFPAPAARNMDDLLEQQRKARKAVESKQRVRAVRRK
;
A
#
# COMPACT_ATOMS: atom_id res chain seq x y z
N MET A 1 0.55 17.83 -1.17
CA MET A 1 -0.11 16.59 -1.65
C MET A 1 -0.21 16.51 -3.18
N SER A 2 0.01 17.60 -3.92
CA SER A 2 0.05 17.58 -5.40
C SER A 2 1.03 16.54 -5.96
N ASP A 3 2.12 16.25 -5.24
CA ASP A 3 3.10 15.22 -5.60
C ASP A 3 2.51 13.81 -5.63
N LEU A 4 1.58 13.49 -4.72
CA LEU A 4 0.89 12.20 -4.72
C LEU A 4 -0.03 12.08 -5.95
N GLY A 5 -0.78 13.12 -6.27
CA GLY A 5 -1.63 13.14 -7.47
C GLY A 5 -0.82 12.97 -8.76
N ALA A 6 0.34 13.63 -8.83
CA ALA A 6 1.28 13.49 -9.93
C ALA A 6 1.90 12.08 -10.01
N ALA A 7 2.29 11.49 -8.88
CA ALA A 7 2.81 10.12 -8.82
C ALA A 7 1.77 9.09 -9.27
N ILE A 8 0.51 9.22 -8.82
CA ILE A 8 -0.61 8.37 -9.26
C ILE A 8 -0.79 8.49 -10.77
N ARG A 9 -0.79 9.71 -11.31
CA ARG A 9 -0.91 9.95 -12.76
C ARG A 9 0.24 9.31 -13.53
N ALA A 10 1.47 9.49 -13.07
CA ALA A 10 2.66 8.92 -13.71
C ALA A 10 2.61 7.38 -13.73
N ARG A 11 2.24 6.77 -12.60
CA ARG A 11 2.11 5.31 -12.50
C ARG A 11 1.01 4.77 -13.40
N ARG A 12 -0.15 5.45 -13.49
CA ARG A 12 -1.20 5.10 -14.45
C ARG A 12 -0.69 5.16 -15.90
N ALA A 13 -0.01 6.26 -16.25
CA ALA A 13 0.49 6.46 -17.61
C ALA A 13 1.53 5.39 -18.01
N ALA A 14 2.37 4.96 -17.08
CA ALA A 14 3.32 3.86 -17.28
C ALA A 14 2.63 2.50 -17.56
N GLN A 15 1.37 2.33 -17.16
CA GLN A 15 0.56 1.16 -17.50
C GLN A 15 -0.28 1.35 -18.78
N HIS A 16 -0.13 2.48 -19.47
CA HIS A 16 -0.90 2.86 -20.67
C HIS A 16 -2.42 2.93 -20.46
N TRP A 17 -2.88 3.16 -19.23
CA TRP A 17 -4.30 3.23 -18.93
C TRP A 17 -4.85 4.63 -19.07
N SER A 18 -6.07 4.75 -19.62
CA SER A 18 -6.84 5.99 -19.49
C SER A 18 -7.36 6.17 -18.06
N GLN A 19 -7.78 7.40 -17.71
CA GLN A 19 -8.35 7.67 -16.38
C GLN A 19 -9.63 6.87 -16.10
N SER A 20 -10.48 6.64 -17.11
CA SER A 20 -11.71 5.85 -16.97
C SER A 20 -11.40 4.37 -16.73
N GLU A 21 -10.40 3.84 -17.43
CA GLU A 21 -9.93 2.47 -17.26
C GLU A 21 -9.34 2.23 -15.87
N ALA A 22 -8.51 3.15 -15.39
CA ALA A 22 -7.92 3.06 -14.06
C ALA A 22 -9.00 3.19 -12.96
N ALA A 23 -9.97 4.09 -13.14
CA ALA A 23 -11.10 4.22 -12.23
C ALA A 23 -11.93 2.93 -12.17
N ALA A 24 -12.23 2.30 -13.31
CA ALA A 24 -12.93 1.03 -13.39
C ALA A 24 -12.16 -0.10 -12.69
N ARG A 25 -10.84 -0.21 -12.92
CA ARG A 25 -9.99 -1.20 -12.24
C ARG A 25 -9.92 -1.01 -10.72
N ALA A 26 -9.97 0.24 -10.27
CA ALA A 26 -9.99 0.59 -8.86
C ALA A 26 -11.40 0.59 -8.25
N GLY A 27 -12.43 0.18 -8.99
CA GLY A 27 -13.80 0.08 -8.49
C GLY A 27 -14.41 1.43 -8.07
N MET A 28 -14.01 2.53 -8.71
CA MET A 28 -14.47 3.88 -8.35
C MET A 28 -14.92 4.71 -9.56
N GLY A 29 -15.68 5.78 -9.31
CA GLY A 29 -16.13 6.70 -10.35
C GLY A 29 -14.99 7.55 -10.95
N LEU A 30 -15.09 7.87 -12.24
CA LEU A 30 -14.10 8.71 -12.96
C LEU A 30 -13.86 10.07 -12.30
N ARG A 31 -14.90 10.71 -11.75
CA ARG A 31 -14.77 12.00 -11.04
C ARG A 31 -13.88 11.87 -9.80
N THR A 32 -14.00 10.77 -9.06
CA THR A 32 -13.16 10.47 -7.89
C THR A 32 -11.70 10.28 -8.32
N TRP A 33 -11.46 9.48 -9.37
CA TRP A 33 -10.11 9.27 -9.90
C TRP A 33 -9.46 10.58 -10.37
N ARG A 34 -10.20 11.40 -11.13
CA ARG A 34 -9.70 12.70 -11.61
C ARG A 34 -9.35 13.65 -10.47
N ARG A 35 -10.21 13.74 -9.44
CA ARG A 35 -9.92 14.57 -8.26
C ARG A 35 -8.64 14.10 -7.56
N MET A 36 -8.47 12.78 -7.41
CA MET A 36 -7.29 12.19 -6.80
C MET A 36 -6.01 12.54 -7.59
N GLU A 37 -6.00 12.40 -8.92
CA GLU A 37 -4.84 12.82 -9.72
C GLU A 37 -4.59 14.33 -9.73
N ALA A 38 -5.65 15.15 -9.62
CA ALA A 38 -5.53 16.61 -9.66
C ALA A 38 -5.06 17.19 -8.32
N THR A 39 -5.55 16.64 -7.21
CA THR A 39 -5.36 17.23 -5.87
C THR A 39 -4.49 16.39 -4.94
N GLY A 40 -4.29 15.11 -5.26
CA GLY A 40 -3.69 14.14 -4.35
C GLY A 40 -4.61 13.76 -3.17
N GLN A 41 -5.88 14.18 -3.17
CA GLN A 41 -6.83 13.91 -2.09
C GLN A 41 -7.78 12.78 -2.44
N ALA A 42 -7.90 11.81 -1.54
CA ALA A 42 -8.87 10.72 -1.60
C ALA A 42 -9.23 10.26 -0.19
N THR A 43 -10.30 9.47 -0.04
CA THR A 43 -10.48 8.67 1.17
C THR A 43 -9.39 7.59 1.23
N ILE A 44 -9.11 7.06 2.43
CA ILE A 44 -8.13 5.97 2.59
C ILE A 44 -8.52 4.78 1.71
N GLU A 45 -9.80 4.40 1.70
CA GLU A 45 -10.33 3.31 0.86
C GLU A 45 -10.01 3.53 -0.63
N ASN A 46 -10.30 4.72 -1.17
CA ASN A 46 -10.02 5.03 -2.56
C ASN A 46 -8.51 4.99 -2.86
N LEU A 47 -7.67 5.48 -1.95
CA LEU A 47 -6.23 5.42 -2.11
C LEU A 47 -5.72 3.97 -2.13
N VAL A 48 -6.23 3.11 -1.23
CA VAL A 48 -5.90 1.68 -1.19
C VAL A 48 -6.34 0.99 -2.48
N ASN A 49 -7.57 1.20 -2.93
CA ASN A 49 -8.08 0.62 -4.17
C ASN A 49 -7.27 1.06 -5.40
N ALA A 50 -6.87 2.34 -5.44
CA ALA A 50 -6.00 2.86 -6.48
C ALA A 50 -4.62 2.21 -6.45
N ALA A 51 -4.02 2.03 -5.26
CA ALA A 51 -2.72 1.39 -5.12
C ALA A 51 -2.75 -0.07 -5.56
N VAL A 52 -3.79 -0.83 -5.19
CA VAL A 52 -4.00 -2.22 -5.65
C VAL A 52 -4.19 -2.27 -7.17
N ALA A 53 -5.01 -1.38 -7.74
CA ALA A 53 -5.18 -1.29 -9.18
C ALA A 53 -3.85 -0.97 -9.89
N LEU A 54 -3.01 -0.10 -9.29
CA LEU A 54 -1.72 0.32 -9.84
C LEU A 54 -0.53 -0.60 -9.51
N ARG A 55 -0.78 -1.74 -8.84
CA ARG A 55 0.27 -2.68 -8.38
C ARG A 55 1.33 -1.98 -7.52
N CYS A 56 0.84 -1.23 -6.53
CA CYS A 56 1.61 -0.44 -5.58
C CYS A 56 1.25 -0.76 -4.12
N GLU A 57 0.44 -1.79 -3.89
CA GLU A 57 -0.06 -2.20 -2.58
C GLU A 57 1.04 -2.61 -1.60
N GLU A 58 2.16 -3.12 -2.09
CA GLU A 58 3.30 -3.49 -1.25
C GLU A 58 3.84 -2.28 -0.47
N GLY A 59 3.89 -1.11 -1.11
CA GLY A 59 4.35 0.12 -0.47
C GLY A 59 3.41 0.67 0.62
N LEU A 60 2.16 0.19 0.71
CA LEU A 60 1.27 0.62 1.81
C LEU A 60 1.74 0.08 3.16
N ALA A 61 2.38 -1.08 3.20
CA ALA A 61 2.91 -1.65 4.43
C ALA A 61 4.04 -0.78 5.03
N ASP A 62 4.71 -0.01 4.18
CA ASP A 62 5.86 0.82 4.55
C ASP A 62 5.46 2.25 4.97
N LEU A 63 4.17 2.60 4.94
CA LEU A 63 3.70 3.95 5.26
C LEU A 63 3.92 4.31 6.74
N PHE A 64 3.88 3.30 7.61
CA PHE A 64 4.05 3.44 9.06
C PHE A 64 5.06 2.39 9.57
N PRO A 65 6.35 2.57 9.29
CA PRO A 65 7.37 1.62 9.73
C PRO A 65 7.45 1.58 11.26
N ALA A 66 7.88 0.45 11.81
CA ALA A 66 8.16 0.35 13.24
C ALA A 66 9.19 1.42 13.65
N PRO A 67 9.01 2.08 14.81
CA PRO A 67 9.96 3.08 15.26
C PRO A 67 11.34 2.45 15.47
N ALA A 68 12.38 3.20 15.11
CA ALA A 68 13.75 2.79 15.39
C ALA A 68 13.94 2.48 16.88
N ALA A 69 14.69 1.43 17.18
CA ALA A 69 15.05 1.09 18.55
C ALA A 69 15.80 2.27 19.19
N ARG A 70 15.40 2.65 20.40
CA ARG A 70 15.99 3.79 21.12
C ARG A 70 17.21 3.39 21.95
N ASN A 71 17.32 2.10 22.27
CA ASN A 71 18.40 1.52 23.06
C ASN A 71 18.59 0.03 22.68
N MET A 72 19.58 -0.61 23.29
CA MET A 72 19.93 -2.01 23.00
C MET A 72 18.81 -2.99 23.39
N ASP A 73 18.15 -2.77 24.53
CA ASP A 73 17.08 -3.66 25.00
C ASP A 73 15.86 -3.60 24.07
N ASP A 74 15.47 -2.39 23.63
CA ASP A 74 14.42 -2.15 22.63
C ASP A 74 14.76 -2.91 21.33
N LEU A 75 16.03 -2.85 20.88
CA LEU A 75 16.48 -3.53 19.66
C LEU A 75 16.39 -5.05 19.79
N LEU A 76 16.85 -5.60 20.92
CA LEU A 76 16.79 -7.03 21.20
C LEU A 76 15.33 -7.51 21.27
N GLU A 77 14.44 -6.74 21.87
CA GLU A 77 13.02 -7.07 21.94
C GLU A 77 12.35 -7.03 20.56
N GLN A 78 12.65 -6.03 19.72
CA GLN A 78 12.17 -5.94 18.35
C GLN A 78 12.60 -7.15 17.51
N GLN A 79 13.86 -7.57 17.61
CA GLN A 79 14.34 -8.78 16.92
C GLN A 79 13.62 -10.06 17.39
N ARG A 80 13.37 -10.20 18.70
CA ARG A 80 12.62 -11.34 19.25
C ARG A 80 11.19 -11.37 18.71
N LYS A 81 10.52 -10.21 18.63
CA LYS A 81 9.15 -10.10 18.06
C LYS A 81 9.12 -10.44 16.57
N ALA A 82 10.09 -9.95 15.79
CA ALA A 82 10.19 -10.23 14.37
C ALA A 82 10.35 -11.74 14.08
N ARG A 83 11.22 -12.43 14.83
CA ARG A 83 11.42 -13.90 14.70
C ARG A 83 10.13 -14.68 14.95
N LYS A 84 9.41 -14.36 16.02
CA LYS A 84 8.12 -15.02 16.36
C LYS A 84 7.04 -14.83 15.28
N ALA A 85 6.99 -13.65 14.63
CA ALA A 85 6.03 -13.37 13.58
C ALA A 85 6.28 -14.17 12.29
N VAL A 86 7.53 -14.51 12.00
CA VAL A 86 7.89 -15.39 10.88
C VAL A 86 7.48 -16.84 11.17
N GLU A 87 7.76 -17.32 12.38
CA GLU A 87 7.40 -18.67 12.83
C GLU A 87 5.88 -18.90 12.83
N SER A 88 5.10 -17.92 13.27
CA SER A 88 3.63 -18.02 13.27
C SER A 88 3.04 -18.07 11.86
N LYS A 89 3.54 -17.24 10.93
CA LYS A 89 3.14 -17.28 9.51
C LYS A 89 3.47 -18.62 8.85
N GLN A 90 4.62 -19.22 9.17
CA GLN A 90 5.01 -20.55 8.66
C GLN A 90 4.07 -21.65 9.19
N ARG A 91 3.72 -21.61 10.48
CA ARG A 91 2.77 -22.56 11.09
C ARG A 91 1.38 -22.47 10.45
N VAL A 92 0.84 -21.26 10.27
CA VAL A 92 -0.48 -21.07 9.62
C VAL A 92 -0.49 -21.60 8.18
N ARG A 93 0.60 -21.39 7.43
CA ARG A 93 0.73 -21.92 6.05
C ARG A 93 0.82 -23.45 6.01
N ALA A 94 1.47 -24.07 6.98
CA ALA A 94 1.59 -25.54 7.07
C ALA A 94 0.24 -26.20 7.40
N VAL A 95 -0.55 -25.61 8.30
CA VAL A 95 -1.89 -26.13 8.66
C VAL A 95 -2.87 -26.04 7.49
N ARG A 96 -2.83 -24.96 6.69
CA ARG A 96 -3.74 -24.77 5.54
C ARG A 96 -3.46 -25.69 4.34
N ARG A 97 -2.31 -26.37 4.31
CA ARG A 97 -1.91 -27.32 3.24
C ARG A 97 -2.30 -28.78 3.53
N LYS A 98 -2.89 -29.05 4.69
CA LYS A 98 -3.31 -30.38 5.15
C LYS A 98 -4.83 -30.46 5.09
#